data_AF-A0A847DA12-F1
#
_entry.id   AF-A0A847DA12-F1
#
_cell.length_a   1.000
_cell.length_b   1.000
_cell.length_c   1.000
_cell.angle_alpha   90.00
_cell.angle_beta   90.00
_cell.angle_gamma   90.00
#
_symmetry.space_group_name_H-M   'P 1'
#
loop_
_entity.id
_entity.type
_entity.pdbx_description
1 polymer ?
#
loop_
_entity_poly.entity_id
_entity_poly.type
_entity_poly.pdbx_seq_one_letter_code
_entity_poly.pdbx_strand_id
1 'polypeptide(L)'
;MSDHVKVYLKGKPGHEDLHFKEEDAKLIRKLREKNKEEADREYRKTHAEHCFRCGTKSLVEVDRGEIKIDICVNENCGAIHLDPGELEIILKNEKTVLGMRKSFLSIFKK
;
A
#
# COMPACT_ATOMS: atom_id res chain seq x y z
N MET A 1 -17.36 -52.21 39.52
CA MET A 1 -17.26 -51.20 38.45
C MET A 1 -15.81 -51.19 37.99
N SER A 2 -15.52 -51.82 36.85
CA SER A 2 -14.17 -51.85 36.29
C SER A 2 -14.17 -50.95 35.07
N ASP A 3 -13.58 -49.76 35.20
CA ASP A 3 -13.50 -48.79 34.12
C ASP A 3 -12.52 -49.26 33.06
N HIS A 4 -13.04 -49.58 31.87
CA HIS A 4 -12.22 -49.89 30.71
C HIS A 4 -11.79 -48.59 30.03
N VAL A 5 -10.50 -48.24 30.16
CA VAL A 5 -9.91 -47.13 29.43
C VAL A 5 -9.58 -47.59 28.00
N LYS A 6 -10.23 -46.98 27.00
CA LYS A 6 -9.90 -47.19 25.58
C LYS A 6 -8.70 -46.32 25.19
N VAL A 7 -7.59 -46.96 24.85
CA VAL A 7 -6.39 -46.29 24.33
C VAL A 7 -6.35 -46.45 22.82
N TYR A 8 -6.32 -45.33 22.08
CA TYR A 8 -6.15 -45.32 20.64
C TYR A 8 -4.67 -45.07 20.30
N LEU A 9 -4.00 -46.08 19.76
CA LEU A 9 -2.64 -45.93 19.23
C LEU A 9 -2.71 -45.23 17.88
N LYS A 10 -2.26 -43.97 17.80
CA LYS A 10 -2.06 -43.30 16.50
C LYS A 10 -0.93 -44.01 15.75
N GLY A 11 -1.27 -44.69 14.66
CA GLY A 11 -0.29 -45.25 13.73
C GLY A 11 0.64 -44.18 13.16
N LYS A 12 1.90 -44.53 12.90
CA LYS A 12 2.84 -43.61 12.24
C LYS A 12 2.39 -43.38 10.79
N PRO A 13 2.43 -42.14 10.28
CA PRO A 13 2.07 -41.84 8.90
C PRO A 13 2.99 -42.61 7.93
N GLY A 14 2.42 -43.09 6.82
CA GLY A 14 3.17 -43.77 5.77
C GLY A 14 4.10 -42.82 5.00
N HIS A 15 4.99 -43.37 4.17
CA HIS A 15 5.90 -42.58 3.33
C HIS A 15 5.13 -41.65 2.36
N GLU A 16 4.02 -42.15 1.79
CA GLU A 16 3.14 -41.37 0.92
C GLU A 16 2.46 -40.22 1.68
N ASP A 17 1.99 -40.46 2.91
CA ASP A 17 1.37 -39.42 3.74
C ASP A 17 2.34 -38.27 4.04
N LEU A 18 3.63 -38.56 4.21
CA LEU A 18 4.65 -37.54 4.41
C LEU A 18 4.89 -36.75 3.12
N HIS A 19 4.95 -37.42 1.97
CA HIS A 19 5.09 -36.78 0.67
C HIS A 19 3.93 -35.82 0.37
N PHE A 20 2.69 -36.26 0.55
CA PHE A 20 1.51 -35.40 0.34
C PHE A 20 1.48 -34.20 1.28
N LYS A 21 1.89 -34.38 2.56
CA LYS A 21 2.01 -33.26 3.50
C LYS A 21 3.04 -32.23 3.06
N GLU A 22 4.16 -32.66 2.52
CA GLU A 22 5.20 -31.76 2.00
C GLU A 22 4.72 -31.01 0.76
N GLU A 23 4.04 -31.69 -0.17
CA GLU A 23 3.45 -31.07 -1.35
C GLU A 23 2.36 -30.06 -1.00
N ASP A 24 1.46 -30.42 -0.09
CA ASP A 24 0.42 -29.54 0.44
C ASP A 24 1.03 -28.32 1.13
N ALA A 25 2.08 -28.50 1.94
CA ALA A 25 2.77 -27.39 2.58
C ALA A 25 3.40 -26.43 1.55
N LYS A 26 4.00 -26.97 0.49
CA LYS A 26 4.54 -26.17 -0.62
C LYS A 26 3.44 -25.43 -1.38
N LEU A 27 2.30 -26.09 -1.63
CA LEU A 27 1.14 -25.49 -2.29
C LEU A 27 0.54 -24.36 -1.46
N ILE A 28 0.29 -24.60 -0.17
CA ILE A 28 -0.23 -23.60 0.77
C ILE A 28 0.70 -22.39 0.84
N ARG A 29 2.03 -22.60 0.88
CA ARG A 29 3.00 -21.52 0.86
C ARG A 29 2.90 -20.68 -0.41
N LYS A 30 2.88 -21.32 -1.58
CA LYS A 30 2.72 -20.62 -2.88
C LYS A 30 1.42 -19.83 -2.95
N LEU A 31 0.31 -20.40 -2.47
CA LEU A 31 -1.00 -19.73 -2.44
C LEU A 31 -0.97 -18.50 -1.51
N ARG A 32 -0.33 -18.60 -0.34
CA ARG A 32 -0.18 -17.46 0.58
C ARG A 32 0.67 -16.33 -0.03
N GLU A 33 1.77 -16.69 -0.68
CA GLU A 33 2.64 -15.71 -1.36
C GLU A 33 1.86 -15.00 -2.48
N LYS A 34 1.15 -15.73 -3.33
CA LYS A 34 0.30 -15.15 -4.37
C LYS A 34 -0.80 -14.24 -3.83
N ASN A 35 -1.53 -14.69 -2.80
CA ASN A 35 -2.59 -13.91 -2.19
C ASN A 35 -2.05 -12.61 -1.57
N LYS A 36 -0.85 -12.65 -0.98
CA LYS A 36 -0.18 -11.46 -0.45
C LYS A 36 0.17 -10.48 -1.56
N GLU A 37 0.77 -10.95 -2.66
CA GLU A 37 1.09 -10.10 -3.81
C GLU A 37 -0.15 -9.49 -4.46
N GLU A 38 -1.25 -10.23 -4.54
CA GLU A 38 -2.53 -9.74 -5.06
C GLU A 38 -3.14 -8.68 -4.14
N ALA A 39 -3.21 -8.94 -2.83
CA ALA A 39 -3.67 -7.98 -1.84
C ALA A 39 -2.82 -6.69 -1.83
N ASP A 40 -1.49 -6.81 -1.88
CA ASP A 40 -0.59 -5.66 -1.93
C ASP A 40 -0.79 -4.84 -3.22
N ARG A 41 -1.03 -5.50 -4.37
CA ARG A 41 -1.33 -4.83 -5.64
C ARG A 41 -2.66 -4.10 -5.59
N GLU A 42 -3.70 -4.74 -5.06
CA GLU A 42 -5.03 -4.16 -4.94
C GLU A 42 -5.03 -2.98 -3.96
N TYR A 43 -4.31 -3.09 -2.84
CA TYR A 43 -4.10 -1.99 -1.91
C TYR A 43 -3.42 -0.79 -2.57
N ARG A 44 -2.32 -1.00 -3.31
CA ARG A 44 -1.64 0.09 -4.03
C ARG A 44 -2.55 0.76 -5.06
N LYS A 45 -3.30 -0.04 -5.84
CA LYS A 45 -4.23 0.50 -6.84
C LYS A 45 -5.35 1.33 -6.22
N THR A 46 -5.93 0.83 -5.14
CA THR A 46 -7.01 1.55 -4.45
C THR A 46 -6.49 2.86 -3.87
N HIS A 47 -5.29 2.90 -3.29
CA HIS A 47 -4.77 4.07 -2.58
C HIS A 47 -3.95 5.04 -3.43
N ALA A 48 -3.66 4.74 -4.70
CA ALA A 48 -2.84 5.59 -5.57
C ALA A 48 -3.34 7.04 -5.68
N GLU A 49 -4.66 7.25 -5.66
CA GLU A 49 -5.29 8.58 -5.84
C GLU A 49 -5.84 9.17 -4.52
N HIS A 50 -5.52 8.54 -3.38
CA HIS A 50 -6.03 8.97 -2.08
C HIS A 50 -5.08 9.96 -1.41
N CYS A 51 -5.63 11.07 -0.93
CA CYS A 51 -4.86 12.01 -0.13
C CYS A 51 -4.46 11.38 1.21
N PHE A 52 -3.18 11.43 1.59
CA PHE A 52 -2.67 10.85 2.84
C PHE A 52 -3.17 11.59 4.07
N ARG A 53 -3.61 12.84 3.90
CA ARG A 53 -4.12 13.67 5.00
C ARG A 53 -5.60 13.42 5.28
N CYS A 54 -6.47 13.43 4.27
CA CYS A 54 -7.92 13.33 4.46
C CYS A 54 -8.54 12.01 3.99
N GLY A 55 -7.77 11.13 3.33
CA GLY A 55 -8.23 9.82 2.89
C GLY A 55 -9.28 9.85 1.79
N THR A 56 -9.49 10.97 1.10
CA THR A 56 -10.43 11.08 -0.02
C THR A 56 -9.71 10.97 -1.36
N LYS A 57 -10.41 10.45 -2.37
CA LYS A 57 -9.99 10.50 -3.78
C LYS A 57 -10.12 11.92 -4.32
N SER A 58 -9.12 12.73 -4.05
CA SER A 58 -9.15 14.17 -4.36
C SER A 58 -7.79 14.71 -4.74
N LEU A 59 -6.82 13.84 -5.11
CA LEU A 59 -5.54 14.27 -5.63
C LEU A 59 -5.68 14.68 -7.11
N VAL A 60 -5.09 15.81 -7.47
CA VAL A 60 -5.03 16.33 -8.84
C VAL A 60 -3.59 16.72 -9.14
N GLU A 61 -3.07 16.25 -10.27
CA GLU A 61 -1.74 16.59 -10.77
C GLU A 61 -1.77 18.02 -11.35
N VAL A 62 -0.88 18.89 -10.88
CA VAL A 62 -0.72 20.25 -11.38
C VAL A 62 0.65 20.39 -12.02
N ASP A 63 0.66 20.66 -13.32
CA ASP A 63 1.89 20.91 -14.08
C ASP A 63 2.32 22.38 -13.96
N ARG A 64 3.57 22.59 -13.53
CA ARG A 64 4.23 23.91 -13.49
C ARG A 64 5.63 23.85 -14.12
N GLY A 65 5.71 23.27 -15.33
CA GLY A 65 6.87 23.36 -16.20
C GLY A 65 7.86 22.23 -15.94
N GLU A 66 8.83 22.45 -15.06
CA GLU A 66 9.84 21.43 -14.71
C GLU A 66 9.40 20.51 -13.56
N ILE A 67 8.27 20.79 -12.91
CA ILE A 67 7.80 20.07 -11.74
C ILE A 67 6.31 19.77 -11.92
N LYS A 68 5.97 18.51 -11.73
CA LYS A 68 4.61 18.02 -11.51
C LYS A 68 4.41 17.89 -10.00
N ILE A 69 3.21 18.14 -9.51
CA ILE A 69 2.90 18.02 -8.07
C ILE A 69 1.47 17.53 -7.92
N ASP A 70 1.22 16.74 -6.89
CA ASP A 70 -0.12 16.26 -6.57
C ASP A 70 -0.73 17.10 -5.44
N ILE A 71 -1.89 17.69 -5.69
CA ILE A 71 -2.59 18.55 -4.72
C ILE A 71 -3.96 17.99 -4.40
N CYS A 72 -4.29 17.94 -3.12
CA CYS A 72 -5.63 17.59 -2.67
C CYS A 72 -6.62 18.75 -2.88
N VAL A 73 -7.68 18.56 -3.66
CA VAL A 73 -8.73 19.59 -3.88
C VAL A 73 -9.87 19.56 -2.87
N ASN A 74 -9.79 18.69 -1.85
CA ASN A 74 -10.83 18.60 -0.83
C ASN A 74 -10.86 19.85 0.06
N GLU A 75 -12.06 20.33 0.37
CA GLU A 75 -12.28 21.47 1.26
C GLU A 75 -11.65 21.18 2.63
N ASN A 76 -10.87 22.13 3.16
CA ASN A 76 -10.10 22.05 4.41
C ASN A 76 -8.88 21.09 4.42
N CYS A 77 -8.57 20.39 3.33
CA CYS A 77 -7.38 19.54 3.27
C CYS A 77 -6.19 20.22 2.59
N GLY A 78 -6.24 20.36 1.26
CA GLY A 78 -5.14 20.81 0.41
C GLY A 78 -3.74 20.41 0.83
N ALA A 79 -3.58 19.15 1.21
CA ALA A 79 -2.28 18.54 1.30
C ALA A 79 -1.61 18.55 -0.09
N ILE A 80 -0.30 18.78 -0.09
CA ILE A 80 0.56 18.65 -1.27
C ILE A 80 1.37 17.37 -1.05
N HIS A 81 1.35 16.51 -2.06
CA HIS A 81 2.15 15.32 -2.11
C HIS A 81 3.31 15.61 -3.07
N LEU A 82 4.52 15.37 -2.58
CA LEU A 82 5.76 15.59 -3.33
C LEU A 82 6.55 14.29 -3.33
N ASP A 83 6.89 13.83 -4.52
CA ASP A 83 7.81 12.71 -4.67
C ASP A 83 9.27 13.16 -4.43
N PRO A 84 10.18 12.24 -4.06
CA PRO A 84 11.58 12.59 -3.79
C PRO A 84 12.25 13.36 -4.93
N GLY A 85 11.98 12.99 -6.19
CA GLY A 85 12.52 13.68 -7.36
C GLY A 85 11.96 15.10 -7.53
N GLU A 86 10.67 15.31 -7.23
CA GLU A 86 10.05 16.64 -7.28
C GLU A 86 10.64 17.54 -6.21
N LEU A 87 10.83 17.02 -5.00
CA LEU A 87 11.44 17.75 -3.89
C LEU A 87 12.88 18.17 -4.21
N GLU A 88 13.68 17.30 -4.85
CA GLU A 88 15.03 17.63 -5.27
C GLU A 88 15.08 18.78 -6.29
N ILE A 89 14.14 18.83 -7.24
CA ILE A 89 14.06 19.91 -8.23
C ILE A 89 13.65 21.22 -7.54
N ILE A 90 12.71 21.16 -6.59
CA ILE A 90 12.29 22.30 -5.78
C ILE A 90 13.46 22.86 -4.97
N LEU A 91 14.26 21.99 -4.33
CA LEU A 91 15.42 22.40 -3.52
C LEU A 91 16.54 23.01 -4.37
N LYS A 92 16.70 22.58 -5.63
CA LYS A 92 17.70 23.15 -6.55
C LYS A 92 17.31 24.53 -7.08
N ASN A 93 16.02 24.87 -7.09
CA ASN A 93 15.50 26.10 -7.66
C ASN A 93 14.70 26.94 -6.64
N GLU A 94 15.39 27.72 -5.80
CA GLU A 94 14.77 28.61 -4.78
C GLU A 94 13.73 29.59 -5.35
N LYS A 95 13.92 30.07 -6.59
CA LYS A 95 12.96 30.97 -7.26
C LYS A 95 11.62 30.30 -7.55
N THR A 96 11.63 28.99 -7.80
CA THR A 96 10.43 28.19 -8.08
C THR A 96 9.60 28.02 -6.82
N VAL A 97 10.24 27.82 -5.66
CA VAL A 97 9.59 27.77 -4.33
C VAL A 97 8.72 29.01 -4.06
N LEU A 98 9.23 30.21 -4.38
CA LEU A 98 8.53 31.48 -4.18
C LEU A 98 7.30 31.65 -5.10
N GLY A 99 7.39 31.22 -6.36
CA GLY A 99 6.27 31.23 -7.30
C GLY A 99 5.18 30.23 -6.94
N MET A 100 5.60 29.05 -6.46
CA MET A 100 4.69 28.00 -6.00
C MET A 100 3.95 28.44 -4.72
N ARG A 101 4.61 29.05 -3.73
CA ARG A 101 3.96 29.60 -2.51
C ARG A 101 2.78 30.52 -2.81
N LYS A 102 2.89 31.42 -3.79
CA LYS A 102 1.79 32.31 -4.17
C LYS A 102 0.61 31.56 -4.79
N SER A 103 0.91 30.56 -5.63
CA SER A 103 -0.10 29.74 -6.31
C SER A 103 -0.80 28.78 -5.35
N PHE A 104 -0.07 28.24 -4.37
CA PHE A 104 -0.65 27.44 -3.29
C PHE A 104 -1.57 28.28 -2.44
N LEU A 105 -1.10 29.42 -1.94
CA LEU A 105 -1.90 30.31 -1.10
C LEU A 105 -3.14 30.87 -1.83
N SER A 106 -3.15 30.94 -3.16
CA SER A 106 -4.35 31.31 -3.91
C SER A 106 -5.42 30.22 -3.97
N ILE A 107 -5.06 28.94 -3.90
CA ILE A 107 -6.02 27.83 -3.84
C ILE A 107 -6.71 27.78 -2.46
N PHE A 108 -6.03 28.27 -1.42
CA PHE A 108 -6.56 28.35 -0.04
C PHE A 108 -7.19 29.70 0.31
N LYS A 109 -7.10 30.70 -0.57
CA LYS A 109 -7.74 32.00 -0.34
C LYS A 109 -9.20 31.91 -0.74
N LYS A 110 -10.06 31.92 0.28
CA LYS A 110 -11.48 32.23 0.16
C LYS A 110 -11.69 33.66 -0.34
#